data_AF-A0A914XXM7-F1
#
_entry.id   AF-A0A914XXM7-F1
#
_cell.length_a   1.000
_cell.length_b   1.000
_cell.length_c   1.000
_cell.angle_alpha   90.00
_cell.angle_beta   90.00
_cell.angle_gamma   90.00
#
_symmetry.space_group_name_H-M   'P 1'
#
loop_
_entity.id
_entity.type
_entity.pdbx_description
1 polymer ?
#
loop_
_entity_poly.entity_id
_entity_poly.type
_entity_poly.pdbx_seq_one_letter_code
_entity_poly.pdbx_strand_id
1 'polypeptide(L)'
;MQIHESPPILFILLISVFLFPMQCFSAPTPEILQKRFPDAIIIGVKKCGTRALLEFLKLNPRVKAPGPEVHFFDKHYDLGYEWYR
;
A
#
# COMPACT_ATOMS: atom_id res chain seq x y z
N MET A 1 12.11 -19.34 -48.93
CA MET A 1 11.42 -20.12 -47.88
C MET A 1 12.36 -20.08 -46.67
N GLN A 2 12.43 -18.96 -45.94
CA GLN A 2 11.67 -18.65 -44.71
C GLN A 2 11.79 -19.83 -43.70
N ILE A 3 12.38 -19.78 -42.49
CA ILE A 3 12.90 -18.75 -41.58
C ILE A 3 13.91 -19.50 -40.68
N HIS A 4 15.16 -19.06 -40.60
CA HIS A 4 16.14 -19.51 -39.59
C HIS A 4 16.45 -18.31 -38.71
N GLU A 5 15.63 -18.05 -37.69
CA GLU A 5 15.92 -17.10 -36.60
C GLU A 5 14.90 -17.37 -35.49
N SER A 6 15.20 -18.23 -34.49
CA SER A 6 14.68 -18.00 -33.13
C SER A 6 15.22 -18.96 -32.04
N PRO A 7 16.41 -18.72 -31.48
CA PRO A 7 16.67 -19.01 -30.07
C PRO A 7 16.57 -17.81 -29.08
N PRO A 8 16.30 -16.53 -29.45
CA PRO A 8 16.37 -15.42 -28.49
C PRO A 8 15.14 -15.34 -27.57
N ILE A 9 13.98 -15.87 -27.99
CA ILE A 9 12.71 -15.72 -27.25
C ILE A 9 12.75 -16.47 -25.92
N LEU A 10 13.32 -17.68 -25.90
CA LEU A 10 13.43 -18.49 -24.68
C LEU A 10 14.42 -17.86 -23.69
N PHE A 11 15.50 -17.25 -24.19
CA PHE A 11 16.50 -16.56 -23.38
C PHE A 11 15.94 -15.26 -22.78
N ILE A 12 15.14 -14.51 -23.55
CA ILE A 12 14.43 -13.31 -23.09
C ILE A 12 13.39 -13.65 -22.01
N LEU A 13 12.63 -14.74 -22.19
CA LEU A 13 11.68 -15.22 -21.18
C LEU A 13 12.40 -15.63 -19.89
N LEU A 14 13.52 -16.33 -19.98
CA LEU A 14 14.29 -16.78 -18.81
C LEU A 14 14.91 -15.60 -18.05
N ILE A 15 15.42 -14.58 -18.75
CA ILE A 15 15.90 -13.32 -18.14
C ILE A 15 14.74 -12.56 -17.50
N SER A 16 13.57 -12.46 -18.15
CA SER A 16 12.41 -11.79 -17.57
C SER A 16 11.94 -12.48 -16.28
N VAL A 17 11.84 -13.81 -16.25
CA VAL A 17 11.37 -14.56 -15.07
C VAL A 17 12.39 -14.51 -13.92
N PHE A 18 13.70 -14.40 -14.20
CA PHE A 18 14.72 -14.26 -13.17
C PHE A 18 14.96 -12.82 -12.69
N LEU A 19 14.71 -11.80 -13.52
CA LEU A 19 14.92 -10.38 -13.15
C LEU A 19 13.66 -9.73 -12.55
N PHE A 20 12.45 -10.18 -12.90
CA PHE A 20 11.20 -9.59 -12.40
C PHE A 20 10.86 -9.84 -10.91
N PRO A 21 11.25 -10.95 -10.24
CA PRO A 21 10.87 -11.15 -8.84
C PRO A 21 11.65 -10.24 -7.87
N MET A 22 12.67 -9.53 -8.32
CA MET A 22 13.48 -8.63 -7.49
C MET A 22 12.94 -7.20 -7.37
N GLN A 23 11.91 -6.80 -8.14
CA GLN A 23 11.44 -5.41 -8.11
C GLN A 23 10.52 -5.08 -6.92
N CYS A 24 10.07 -6.08 -6.14
CA CYS A 24 9.18 -5.85 -5.00
C CYS A 24 9.88 -5.70 -3.65
N PHE A 25 11.20 -5.92 -3.57
CA PHE A 25 11.96 -5.60 -2.37
C PHE A 25 12.30 -4.11 -2.37
N SER A 26 11.30 -3.26 -2.14
CA SER A 26 11.53 -1.85 -1.86
C SER A 26 12.42 -1.77 -0.62
N ALA A 27 13.69 -1.43 -0.83
CA ALA A 27 14.66 -1.23 0.25
C ALA A 27 14.07 -0.28 1.30
N PRO A 28 14.31 -0.51 2.61
CA PRO A 28 13.88 0.42 3.65
C PRO A 28 14.61 1.75 3.43
N THR A 29 13.90 2.69 2.80
CA THR A 29 14.36 4.07 2.66
C THR A 29 14.38 4.67 4.07
N PRO A 30 15.40 5.47 4.46
CA PRO A 30 15.38 6.12 5.77
C PRO A 30 14.05 6.86 5.94
N GLU A 31 13.20 6.38 6.85
CA GLU A 31 11.85 6.91 7.06
C GLU A 31 11.97 8.33 7.60
N ILE A 32 11.91 9.32 6.71
CA ILE A 32 11.49 10.65 7.10
C ILE A 32 10.06 10.46 7.62
N LEU A 33 9.83 10.69 8.92
CA LEU A 33 8.52 10.61 9.54
C LEU A 33 7.62 11.74 8.99
N GLN A 34 7.13 11.55 7.78
CA GLN A 34 6.18 12.45 7.13
C GLN A 34 4.78 11.93 7.34
N LYS A 35 3.93 12.84 7.81
CA LYS A 35 2.49 12.65 7.80
C LYS A 35 1.98 12.62 6.36
N ARG A 36 1.11 11.66 6.06
CA ARG A 36 0.57 11.39 4.73
C ARG A 36 -0.93 11.16 4.84
N PHE A 37 -1.65 11.46 3.77
CA PHE A 37 -3.04 11.05 3.68
C PHE A 37 -3.16 9.53 3.69
N PRO A 38 -4.27 8.97 4.20
CA PRO A 38 -4.46 7.54 4.23
C PRO A 38 -4.66 6.98 2.82
N ASP A 39 -3.94 5.91 2.51
CA ASP A 39 -4.14 5.15 1.27
C ASP A 39 -5.44 4.35 1.29
N ALA A 40 -5.93 3.99 2.48
CA ALA A 40 -7.16 3.23 2.69
C ALA A 40 -7.90 3.70 3.95
N ILE A 41 -9.23 3.67 3.90
CA ILE A 41 -10.11 4.12 4.98
C ILE A 41 -11.13 3.02 5.31
N ILE A 42 -11.26 2.70 6.60
CA ILE A 42 -12.35 1.84 7.10
C ILE A 42 -13.57 2.74 7.34
N ILE A 43 -14.52 2.74 6.42
CA ILE A 43 -15.69 3.63 6.46
C ILE A 43 -16.85 3.11 7.34
N GLY A 44 -16.87 1.83 7.69
CA GLY A 44 -17.99 1.24 8.45
C GLY A 44 -18.16 -0.26 8.22
N VAL A 45 -19.27 -0.87 8.66
CA VAL A 45 -20.43 -0.26 9.35
C VAL A 45 -20.29 -0.31 10.89
N LYS A 46 -21.06 0.53 11.58
CA LYS A 46 -21.08 0.56 13.05
C LYS A 46 -21.45 -0.83 13.60
N LYS A 47 -20.81 -1.21 14.71
CA LYS A 47 -21.03 -2.49 15.43
C LYS A 47 -20.54 -3.76 14.71
N CYS A 48 -19.97 -3.67 13.50
CA CYS A 48 -19.33 -4.82 12.81
C CYS A 48 -17.87 -5.07 13.20
N GLY A 49 -17.38 -4.44 14.29
CA GLY A 49 -16.02 -4.69 14.77
C GLY A 49 -14.92 -3.98 13.98
N THR A 50 -15.21 -2.82 13.38
CA THR A 50 -14.20 -1.96 12.70
C THR A 50 -12.98 -1.69 13.58
N ARG A 51 -13.19 -1.57 14.90
CA ARG A 51 -12.09 -1.39 15.86
C ARG A 51 -11.17 -2.60 15.95
N ALA A 52 -11.73 -3.80 16.03
CA ALA A 52 -10.94 -5.03 16.11
C ALA A 52 -10.11 -5.21 14.82
N LEU A 53 -10.72 -4.95 13.66
CA LEU A 53 -10.04 -4.98 12.38
C LEU A 53 -8.85 -4.00 12.34
N LEU A 54 -9.04 -2.77 12.80
CA LEU A 54 -7.97 -1.77 12.86
C LEU A 54 -6.80 -2.23 13.75
N GLU A 55 -7.09 -2.81 14.91
CA GLU A 55 -6.06 -3.31 15.82
C GLU A 55 -5.32 -4.52 15.24
N PHE A 56 -6.00 -5.42 14.52
CA PHE A 56 -5.34 -6.51 13.81
C PHE A 56 -4.44 -6.01 12.68
N LEU A 57 -4.85 -4.97 11.95
CA LEU A 57 -4.02 -4.37 10.90
C LEU A 57 -2.76 -3.71 11.47
N LYS A 58 -2.83 -3.11 12.66
CA LYS A 58 -1.67 -2.50 13.35
C LYS A 58 -0.57 -3.50 13.70
N LEU A 59 -0.87 -4.81 13.75
CA LEU A 59 0.15 -5.85 13.96
C LEU A 59 1.13 -5.94 12.79
N ASN A 60 0.75 -5.46 11.59
CA ASN A 60 1.63 -5.47 10.43
C ASN A 60 2.61 -4.29 10.46
N PRO A 61 3.94 -4.52 10.39
CA PRO A 61 4.93 -3.44 10.42
C PRO A 61 4.79 -2.42 9.28
N ARG A 62 4.16 -2.81 8.16
CA ARG A 62 3.93 -1.95 6.98
C ARG A 62 2.68 -1.08 7.09
N VAL A 63 1.84 -1.31 8.09
CA VAL A 63 0.58 -0.58 8.27
C VAL A 63 0.72 0.37 9.45
N LYS A 64 0.42 1.65 9.21
CA LYS A 64 0.33 2.67 10.25
C LYS A 64 -1.10 3.18 10.27
N ALA A 65 -1.68 3.22 11.46
CA ALA A 65 -3.06 3.61 11.66
C ALA A 65 -3.20 4.50 12.89
N PRO A 66 -4.13 5.47 12.89
CA PRO A 66 -4.37 6.34 14.03
C PRO A 66 -4.88 5.57 15.26
N GLY A 67 -4.68 6.19 16.42
CA GLY A 67 -5.17 5.69 17.71
C GLY A 67 -6.70 5.69 17.75
N PRO A 68 -7.37 6.86 17.84
CA PRO A 68 -8.82 7.00 17.81
C PRO A 68 -9.40 7.10 16.39
N GLU A 69 -10.72 6.99 16.27
CA GLU A 69 -11.45 7.35 15.04
C GLU A 69 -11.32 8.86 14.82
N VAL A 70 -10.77 9.28 13.67
CA VAL A 70 -10.45 10.69 13.41
C VAL A 70 -11.71 11.55 13.19
N HIS A 71 -12.81 10.92 12.77
CA HIS A 71 -14.07 11.61 12.50
C HIS A 71 -13.90 12.85 11.59
N PHE A 72 -13.07 12.73 10.55
CA PHE A 72 -12.83 13.85 9.63
C PHE A 72 -14.05 14.12 8.76
N PHE A 73 -14.53 13.10 8.04
CA PHE A 73 -15.61 13.26 7.06
C PHE A 73 -17.02 13.45 7.65
N ASP A 74 -17.20 13.27 8.96
CA ASP A 74 -18.47 13.45 9.67
C ASP A 74 -18.48 14.70 10.57
N LYS A 75 -17.44 14.95 11.36
CA LYS A 75 -17.42 16.02 12.38
C LYS A 75 -16.43 17.14 12.13
N HIS A 76 -15.32 16.88 11.45
CA HIS A 76 -14.20 17.82 11.34
C HIS A 76 -13.91 18.24 9.91
N TYR A 77 -14.89 18.11 9.01
CA TYR A 77 -14.72 18.45 7.60
C TYR A 77 -14.38 19.93 7.41
N ASP A 78 -14.97 20.79 8.25
CA ASP A 78 -14.78 22.25 8.22
C ASP A 78 -13.35 22.70 8.59
N LEU A 79 -12.57 21.83 9.25
CA LEU A 79 -11.16 22.13 9.59
C LEU A 79 -10.22 22.01 8.38
N GLY A 80 -10.72 21.47 7.26
CA GLY A 80 -9.98 21.35 6.01
C GLY A 80 -8.94 20.24 5.98
N TYR A 81 -8.39 19.99 4.79
CA TYR A 81 -7.46 18.88 4.54
C TYR A 81 -6.10 19.05 5.22
N GLU A 82 -5.68 20.28 5.49
CA GLU A 82 -4.42 20.54 6.21
C GLU A 82 -4.50 20.05 7.66
N TRP A 83 -5.66 20.13 8.30
CA TRP A 83 -5.89 19.54 9.62
C TRP A 83 -5.87 17.99 9.58
N TYR A 84 -6.37 17.41 8.49
CA TYR A 84 -6.44 15.95 8.32
C TYR A 84 -5.09 15.28 8.07
N ARG A 85 -4.08 16.04 7.62
CA ARG A 85 -2.77 15.52 7.22
C ARG A 85 -1.98 14.93 8.39
#